data_AF-A0A8J6BKY3-F1
#
_entry.id   AF-A0A8J6BKY3-F1
#
_cell.length_a   1.000
_cell.length_b   1.000
_cell.length_c   1.000
_cell.angle_alpha   90.00
_cell.angle_beta   90.00
_cell.angle_gamma   90.00
#
_symmetry.space_group_name_H-M   'P 1'
#
loop_
_entity.id
_entity.type
_entity.pdbx_description
1 polymer ?
#
loop_
_entity_poly.entity_id
_entity_poly.type
_entity_poly.pdbx_seq_one_letter_code
_entity_poly.pdbx_strand_id
1 'polypeptide(L)'
;MLEMEKYLEDECSDLNWTVVRPPGLQNTPVTDKEILTHEGYFVPDERGYPITNTVSRADVSRFMLSTLNDNQWTRKIVAMCCK
;
A
#
# COMPACT_ATOMS: atom_id res chain seq x y z
N MET A 1 13.18 -7.01 0.19
CA MET A 1 12.86 -5.91 -0.74
C MET A 1 13.23 -6.34 -2.15
N LEU A 2 12.40 -5.97 -3.11
CA LEU A 2 12.59 -6.21 -4.54
C LEU A 2 13.51 -5.14 -5.16
N GLU A 3 13.98 -5.35 -6.39
CA GLU A 3 14.97 -4.47 -7.05
C GLU A 3 14.54 -2.99 -7.08
N MET A 4 13.28 -2.69 -7.39
CA MET A 4 12.77 -1.30 -7.38
C MET A 4 12.83 -0.66 -5.98
N GLU A 5 12.53 -1.43 -4.95
CA GLU A 5 12.52 -0.93 -3.56
C GLU A 5 13.94 -0.64 -3.08
N LYS A 6 14.90 -1.51 -3.44
CA LYS A 6 16.33 -1.25 -3.17
C LYS A 6 16.80 0.01 -3.89
N TYR A 7 16.46 0.18 -5.17
CA TYR A 7 16.84 1.38 -5.92
C TYR A 7 16.29 2.67 -5.28
N LEU A 8 15.03 2.64 -4.81
CA LEU A 8 14.45 3.76 -4.10
C LEU A 8 15.19 4.08 -2.79
N GLU A 9 15.63 3.06 -2.06
CA GLU A 9 16.33 3.21 -0.79
C GLU A 9 17.80 3.65 -0.96
N ASP A 10 18.52 3.01 -1.87
CA ASP A 10 19.96 3.18 -2.06
C ASP A 10 20.30 4.40 -2.93
N GLU A 11 19.53 4.65 -3.99
CA GLU A 11 19.90 5.60 -5.05
C GLU A 11 19.02 6.87 -5.07
N CYS A 12 17.81 6.83 -4.51
CA CYS A 12 16.84 7.94 -4.57
C CYS A 12 16.77 8.75 -3.25
N SER A 13 17.94 9.07 -2.69
CA SER A 13 18.04 9.80 -1.41
C SER A 13 17.52 11.23 -1.45
N ASP A 14 17.26 11.78 -2.63
CA ASP A 14 16.69 13.10 -2.91
C ASP A 14 15.15 13.09 -3.03
N LEU A 15 14.53 11.92 -3.11
CA LEU A 15 13.08 11.79 -3.30
C LEU A 15 12.34 11.49 -1.99
N ASN A 16 11.08 11.94 -1.95
CA ASN A 16 10.07 11.50 -0.99
C ASN A 16 9.18 10.46 -1.67
N TRP A 17 9.62 9.20 -1.66
CA TRP A 17 8.89 8.10 -2.29
C TRP A 17 8.02 7.37 -1.27
N THR A 18 6.99 6.68 -1.76
CA THR A 18 6.17 5.74 -1.00
C THR A 18 5.93 4.51 -1.88
N VAL A 19 6.20 3.32 -1.36
CA VAL A 19 5.87 2.07 -2.06
C VAL A 19 4.57 1.53 -1.51
N VAL A 20 3.56 1.38 -2.38
CA VAL A 20 2.26 0.81 -2.03
C VAL A 20 2.19 -0.65 -2.50
N ARG A 21 1.92 -1.57 -1.58
CA ARG A 21 1.77 -3.01 -1.83
C ARG A 21 0.34 -3.48 -1.61
N PRO A 22 -0.53 -3.43 -2.63
CA PRO A 22 -1.86 -4.01 -2.54
C PRO A 22 -1.79 -5.54 -2.67
N PRO A 23 -2.80 -6.27 -2.17
CA PRO A 23 -3.02 -7.67 -2.52
C PRO A 23 -3.49 -7.79 -3.98
N GLY A 24 -4.02 -8.96 -4.38
CA GLY A 24 -4.48 -9.19 -5.75
C GLY A 24 -5.47 -8.14 -6.26
N LEU A 25 -5.30 -7.66 -7.50
CA LEU A 25 -6.08 -6.54 -8.03
C LEU A 25 -7.35 -6.99 -8.76
N GLN A 26 -8.48 -6.42 -8.39
CA GLN A 26 -9.77 -6.62 -9.06
C GLN A 26 -10.22 -5.39 -9.87
N ASN A 27 -10.96 -5.62 -10.96
CA ASN A 27 -11.55 -4.60 -11.82
C ASN A 27 -12.99 -4.32 -11.38
N THR A 28 -13.13 -3.73 -10.19
CA THR A 28 -14.42 -3.32 -9.64
C THR A 28 -14.43 -1.81 -9.38
N PRO A 29 -15.61 -1.19 -9.24
CA PRO A 29 -15.70 0.20 -8.79
C PRO A 29 -15.04 0.41 -7.41
N VAL A 30 -14.94 1.67 -6.98
CA VAL A 30 -14.58 2.01 -5.61
C VAL A 30 -15.60 1.38 -4.65
N THR A 31 -15.12 0.79 -3.56
CA THR A 31 -16.01 0.08 -2.62
C THR A 31 -16.40 0.92 -1.40
N ASP A 32 -15.73 2.06 -1.19
CA ASP A 32 -15.86 2.94 0.00
C ASP A 32 -15.67 2.23 1.34
N LYS A 33 -15.10 1.03 1.31
CA LYS A 33 -14.71 0.26 2.49
C LYS A 33 -13.56 0.93 3.25
N GLU A 34 -13.43 0.56 4.52
CA GLU A 34 -12.35 1.04 5.36
C GLU A 34 -10.99 0.65 4.75
N ILE A 35 -10.07 1.61 4.66
CA ILE A 35 -8.69 1.35 4.24
C ILE A 35 -7.92 0.89 5.46
N LEU A 36 -7.30 -0.28 5.37
CA LEU A 36 -6.39 -0.80 6.37
C LEU A 36 -4.96 -0.78 5.81
N THR A 37 -4.00 -0.43 6.66
CA THR A 37 -2.58 -0.29 6.28
C THR A 37 -1.66 -1.00 7.26
N HIS A 38 -0.54 -1.51 6.76
CA HIS A 38 0.51 -2.12 7.59
C HIS A 38 1.89 -1.91 6.96
N GLU A 39 2.92 -1.64 7.77
CA GLU A 39 4.30 -1.67 7.28
C GLU A 39 4.72 -3.13 7.05
N GLY A 40 4.92 -3.53 5.80
CA GLY A 40 5.23 -4.92 5.47
C GLY A 40 4.80 -5.36 4.08
N TYR A 41 4.51 -6.66 3.93
CA TYR A 41 4.11 -7.26 2.65
C TYR A 41 2.59 -7.41 2.48
N PHE A 42 1.84 -7.46 3.57
CA PHE A 42 0.38 -7.56 3.58
C PHE A 42 -0.17 -6.97 4.89
N VAL A 43 -1.49 -6.75 4.94
CA VAL A 43 -2.18 -6.33 6.17
C VAL A 43 -2.63 -7.59 6.94
N PRO A 44 -2.06 -7.87 8.13
CA PRO A 44 -2.37 -9.08 8.90
C PRO A 44 -3.65 -8.93 9.73
N ASP A 45 -4.35 -10.03 9.95
CA ASP A 45 -5.37 -10.19 10.98
C ASP A 45 -4.72 -10.48 12.35
N GLU A 46 -5.56 -10.70 13.38
CA GLU A 46 -5.10 -11.01 14.75
C GLU A 46 -4.26 -12.29 14.85
N ARG A 47 -4.34 -13.17 13.85
CA ARG A 47 -3.60 -14.43 13.78
C ARG A 47 -2.36 -14.33 12.88
N GLY A 48 -2.10 -13.17 12.29
CA GLY A 48 -0.97 -12.92 11.40
C GLY A 48 -1.20 -13.31 9.94
N TYR A 49 -2.43 -13.66 9.54
CA TYR A 49 -2.78 -14.01 8.17
C TYR A 49 -3.31 -12.79 7.40
N PRO A 50 -3.19 -12.74 6.05
CA PRO A 50 -3.75 -11.63 5.27
C PRO A 50 -5.26 -11.47 5.50
N ILE A 51 -5.73 -10.27 5.85
CA ILE A 51 -7.15 -9.96 6.05
C ILE A 51 -7.98 -10.23 4.78
N THR A 52 -7.38 -9.97 3.61
CA THR A 52 -7.96 -10.25 2.31
C THR A 52 -6.85 -10.55 1.31
N ASN A 53 -7.19 -11.31 0.28
CA ASN A 53 -6.30 -11.65 -0.83
C ASN A 53 -6.49 -10.74 -2.04
N THR A 54 -7.49 -9.84 -2.02
CA THR A 54 -7.78 -8.94 -3.14
C THR A 54 -8.27 -7.57 -2.72
N VAL A 55 -8.07 -6.58 -3.60
CA VAL A 55 -8.56 -5.20 -3.46
C VAL A 55 -8.97 -4.64 -4.83
N SER A 56 -9.90 -3.70 -4.86
CA SER A 56 -10.28 -2.95 -6.07
C SER A 56 -9.12 -2.03 -6.51
N ARG A 57 -8.82 -1.99 -7.81
CA ARG A 57 -7.86 -1.00 -8.37
C ARG A 57 -8.29 0.45 -8.08
N ALA A 58 -9.60 0.70 -8.03
CA ALA A 58 -10.12 2.02 -7.71
C ALA A 58 -9.82 2.40 -6.25
N ASP A 59 -9.90 1.45 -5.32
CA ASP A 59 -9.54 1.69 -3.91
C ASP A 59 -8.03 1.87 -3.69
N VAL A 60 -7.19 1.17 -4.46
CA VAL A 60 -5.73 1.43 -4.45
C VAL A 60 -5.46 2.88 -4.86
N SER A 61 -6.12 3.34 -5.93
CA SER A 61 -5.97 4.72 -6.40
C SER A 61 -6.47 5.74 -5.36
N ARG A 62 -7.60 5.46 -4.71
CA ARG A 62 -8.13 6.28 -3.60
C ARG A 62 -7.12 6.41 -2.46
N PHE A 63 -6.48 5.30 -2.07
CA PHE A 63 -5.42 5.34 -1.06
C PHE A 63 -4.20 6.13 -1.53
N MET A 64 -3.69 5.89 -2.74
CA MET A 64 -2.52 6.63 -3.28
C MET A 64 -2.76 8.14 -3.35
N LEU A 65 -3.98 8.58 -3.67
CA LEU A 65 -4.32 10.00 -3.65
C LEU A 65 -4.39 10.56 -2.22
N SER A 66 -4.82 9.75 -1.24
CA SER A 66 -4.86 10.16 0.16
C SER A 66 -3.46 10.40 0.73
N THR A 67 -2.44 9.67 0.26
CA THR A 67 -1.05 9.84 0.71
C THR A 67 -0.40 11.11 0.19
N LEU A 68 -0.99 11.82 -0.77
CA LEU A 68 -0.45 13.10 -1.25
C LEU A 68 -0.61 14.23 -0.22
N ASN A 69 -1.54 14.07 0.73
CA ASN A 69 -1.84 15.06 1.75
C ASN A 69 -1.20 14.75 3.11
N ASP A 70 -0.48 13.63 3.22
CA ASP A 70 0.12 13.15 4.48
C ASP A 70 1.51 12.56 4.23
N ASN A 71 2.47 12.92 5.09
CA ASN A 71 3.83 12.42 5.02
C ASN A 71 4.06 11.13 5.81
N GLN A 72 3.02 10.54 6.41
CA GLN A 72 3.08 9.30 7.21
C GLN A 72 3.91 8.17 6.56
N TRP A 73 3.80 8.04 5.23
CA TRP A 73 4.42 6.96 4.44
C TRP A 73 5.65 7.42 3.64
N THR A 74 6.22 8.57 3.96
CA THR A 74 7.43 9.08 3.31
C THR A 74 8.59 8.13 3.55
N ARG A 75 9.22 7.67 2.46
CA ARG A 75 10.33 6.70 2.43
C ARG A 75 9.98 5.39 3.14
N LYS A 76 8.74 4.95 2.97
CA LYS A 76 8.23 3.71 3.57
C LYS A 76 7.55 2.83 2.54
N ILE A 77 7.45 1.56 2.92
CA ILE A 77 6.72 0.54 2.20
C ILE A 77 5.46 0.22 3.02
N VAL A 78 4.30 0.45 2.41
CA VAL A 78 3.00 0.26 3.05
C VAL A 78 2.18 -0.77 2.28
N ALA A 79 1.79 -1.85 2.96
CA ALA A 79 0.75 -2.74 2.48
C ALA A 79 -0.62 -2.12 2.76
N MET A 80 -1.55 -2.26 1.81
CA MET A 80 -2.90 -1.72 1.96
C MET A 80 -3.96 -2.68 1.46
N CYS A 81 -5.13 -2.68 2.10
CA CYS A 81 -6.31 -3.38 1.62
C CYS A 81 -7.59 -2.65 2.07
N CYS A 82 -8.75 -3.20 1.69
CA CYS A 82 -10.04 -2.72 2.17
C CYS A 82 -10.86 -3.84 2.80
N LYS A 83 -11.54 -3.54 3.91
CA LYS A 83 -12.41 -4.48 4.63
C LYS A 83 -13.85 -4.00 4.66
#